data_AF-A0A6P2BTQ0-F1
#
_entry.id   AF-A0A6P2BTQ0-F1
#
_cell.length_a   1.000
_cell.length_b   1.000
_cell.length_c   1.000
_cell.angle_alpha   90.00
_cell.angle_beta   90.00
_cell.angle_gamma   90.00
#
_symmetry.space_group_name_H-M   'P 1'
#
loop_
_entity.id
_entity.type
_entity.pdbx_description
1 polymer ?
#
loop_
_entity_poly.entity_id
_entity_poly.type
_entity_poly.pdbx_seq_one_letter_code
_entity_poly.pdbx_strand_id
1 'polypeptide(L)'
;MRVVTKMLSTGLLATAAAVGLLTVPAVAATSSPAATSSPAAAGAVTPGSGFAYGTDSFPMTVTGTGPYKEPVLGTSYGGYMGMAGNWARTLGCSTGNFLAWTPVNAGQANANFRTYHVGVGTGVYWYMGGPGVDPHWNGTTTEAFQWGKVQASWALAAIKGKYIPYPVVWADIELPGIAPAPDSGWNSVYTSPCSGVKKQFYVPAVIDRTVFNGFANYLTSHSKYKVGVYSSPLIWPSIFGNGTYASLPNTYEWTYSPETASLSAAPNGWCLRGTSSCATFFGGQSSSSKYALMWQWSGGGGVRNPYGDFDQIDVARMG
;
A
#
# COMPACT_ATOMS: atom_id res chain seq x y z
N MET A 1 0.09 -22.53 -14.60
CA MET A 1 -0.59 -21.99 -15.80
C MET A 1 -2.08 -22.22 -15.67
N ARG A 2 -2.84 -21.20 -15.25
CA ARG A 2 -4.30 -21.22 -15.23
C ARG A 2 -4.81 -19.84 -15.64
N VAL A 3 -5.80 -19.91 -16.52
CA VAL A 3 -6.44 -18.86 -17.31
C VAL A 3 -7.20 -17.92 -16.39
N VAL A 4 -6.89 -16.62 -16.45
CA VAL A 4 -7.72 -15.56 -15.88
C VAL A 4 -8.60 -15.04 -17.00
N THR A 5 -9.89 -15.38 -16.93
CA THR A 5 -10.92 -14.93 -17.86
C THR A 5 -11.15 -13.43 -17.68
N LYS A 6 -10.74 -12.65 -18.69
CA LYS A 6 -11.10 -11.23 -18.84
C LYS A 6 -12.55 -11.12 -19.29
N MET A 7 -13.35 -10.29 -18.63
CA MET A 7 -14.58 -9.78 -19.22
C MET A 7 -14.25 -8.58 -20.12
N LEU A 8 -14.57 -8.74 -21.40
CA LEU A 8 -14.63 -7.70 -22.42
C LEU A 8 -15.94 -6.93 -22.27
N SER A 9 -15.87 -5.60 -22.12
CA SER A 9 -16.98 -4.71 -22.45
C SER A 9 -16.66 -4.01 -23.77
N THR A 10 -17.32 -4.47 -24.83
CA THR A 10 -17.42 -3.82 -26.12
C THR A 10 -18.44 -2.69 -26.06
N GLY A 11 -18.06 -1.52 -26.57
CA GLY A 11 -18.96 -0.40 -26.85
C GLY A 11 -18.34 0.51 -27.90
N LEU A 12 -18.51 0.14 -29.18
CA LEU A 12 -18.20 0.95 -30.35
C LEU A 12 -19.22 2.08 -30.48
N LEU A 13 -18.77 3.30 -30.76
CA LEU A 13 -19.45 4.22 -31.69
C LEU A 13 -18.42 5.20 -32.24
N ALA A 14 -18.17 5.06 -33.54
CA ALA A 14 -17.33 5.92 -34.35
C ALA A 14 -18.18 7.03 -34.98
N THR A 15 -17.67 8.26 -34.98
CA THR A 15 -18.02 9.29 -35.97
C THR A 15 -16.76 9.99 -36.43
N ALA A 16 -16.47 9.82 -37.72
CA ALA A 16 -15.39 10.48 -38.44
C ALA A 16 -15.79 11.91 -38.82
N ALA A 17 -14.84 12.86 -38.75
CA ALA A 17 -14.92 14.07 -39.53
C ALA A 17 -13.52 14.67 -39.82
N ALA A 18 -13.24 14.73 -41.12
CA ALA A 18 -12.52 15.75 -41.87
C ALA A 18 -11.04 16.08 -41.58
N VAL A 19 -10.26 15.76 -42.61
CA VAL A 19 -8.91 16.19 -42.95
C VAL A 19 -8.81 17.71 -43.10
N GLY A 20 -7.80 18.30 -42.46
CA GLY A 20 -7.33 19.66 -42.72
C GLY A 20 -5.80 19.69 -42.71
N LEU A 21 -5.20 19.53 -43.89
CA LEU A 21 -3.76 19.68 -44.13
C LEU A 21 -3.38 21.16 -44.08
N LEU A 22 -2.58 21.55 -43.08
CA LEU A 22 -1.84 22.81 -43.07
C LEU A 22 -0.35 22.50 -42.98
N THR A 23 0.34 22.74 -44.09
CA THR A 23 1.80 22.65 -44.23
C THR A 23 2.47 23.84 -43.55
N VAL A 24 3.27 23.59 -42.53
CA VAL A 24 4.13 24.59 -41.88
C VAL A 24 5.57 24.37 -42.36
N PRO A 25 6.32 25.43 -42.77
CA PRO A 25 7.68 25.28 -43.28
C PRO A 25 8.66 24.84 -42.20
N ALA A 26 9.52 23.88 -42.56
CA ALA A 26 10.60 23.37 -41.72
C ALA A 26 11.71 24.42 -41.55
N VAL A 27 11.90 24.89 -40.32
CA VAL A 27 13.09 25.65 -39.93
C VAL A 27 14.14 24.65 -39.45
N ALA A 28 15.27 24.59 -40.16
CA ALA A 28 16.42 23.79 -39.76
C ALA A 28 17.07 24.41 -38.51
N ALA A 29 16.80 23.84 -37.34
CA ALA A 29 17.50 24.15 -36.11
C ALA A 29 18.68 23.18 -35.95
N THR A 30 19.89 23.72 -35.98
CA THR A 30 21.13 23.05 -35.62
C THR A 30 21.08 22.67 -34.13
N SER A 31 20.83 21.40 -33.85
CA SER A 31 20.92 20.84 -32.50
C SER A 31 22.38 20.61 -32.12
N SER A 32 22.90 21.47 -31.23
CA SER A 32 24.09 21.16 -30.45
C SER A 32 23.84 19.87 -29.64
N PRO A 33 24.82 18.97 -29.49
CA PRO A 33 24.67 17.80 -28.65
C PRO A 33 24.50 18.24 -27.20
N ALA A 34 23.27 18.13 -26.68
CA ALA A 34 23.00 18.23 -25.27
C ALA A 34 23.77 17.11 -24.56
N ALA A 35 24.67 17.49 -23.66
CA ALA A 35 25.35 16.56 -22.77
C ALA A 35 24.29 15.73 -22.04
N THR A 36 24.33 14.42 -22.25
CA THR A 36 23.58 13.43 -21.49
C THR A 36 24.09 13.46 -20.05
N SER A 37 23.50 14.32 -19.22
CA SER A 37 23.60 14.17 -17.77
C SER A 37 22.91 12.87 -17.41
N SER A 38 23.72 11.85 -17.10
CA SER A 38 23.22 10.65 -16.43
C SER A 38 22.43 11.10 -15.20
N PRO A 39 21.23 10.56 -14.95
CA PRO A 39 20.52 10.88 -13.72
C PRO A 39 21.43 10.48 -12.55
N ALA A 40 21.79 11.48 -11.74
CA ALA A 40 22.57 11.24 -10.53
C ALA A 40 21.83 10.18 -9.72
N ALA A 41 22.50 9.05 -9.47
CA ALA A 41 21.98 8.01 -8.60
C ALA A 41 21.62 8.67 -7.26
N ALA A 42 20.35 8.56 -6.85
CA ALA A 42 19.95 9.00 -5.52
C ALA A 42 20.85 8.26 -4.51
N GLY A 43 21.65 9.03 -3.78
CA GLY A 43 22.61 8.52 -2.81
C GLY A 43 21.92 7.64 -1.77
N ALA A 44 22.68 6.75 -1.13
CA ALA A 44 22.16 5.98 -0.01
C ALA A 44 21.58 6.93 1.05
N VAL A 45 20.33 6.69 1.43
CA VAL A 45 19.67 7.47 2.46
C VAL A 45 20.12 6.95 3.82
N THR A 46 20.86 7.77 4.55
CA THR A 46 21.20 7.51 5.96
C THR A 46 19.91 7.45 6.77
N PRO A 47 19.76 6.51 7.72
CA PRO A 47 18.66 6.50 8.67
C PRO A 47 18.50 7.89 9.30
N GLY A 48 17.38 8.56 9.01
CA GLY A 48 16.99 9.83 9.64
C GLY A 48 16.84 11.04 8.73
N SER A 49 17.11 10.99 7.42
CA SER A 49 16.85 12.13 6.53
C SER A 49 16.29 11.70 5.17
N GLY A 50 15.30 12.43 4.65
CA GLY A 50 14.79 12.22 3.29
C GLY A 50 13.98 10.94 3.08
N PHE A 51 13.93 10.50 1.82
CA PHE A 51 13.06 9.42 1.35
C PHE A 51 13.84 8.17 0.98
N ALA A 52 13.52 7.04 1.61
CA ALA A 52 14.01 5.73 1.22
C ALA A 52 13.07 5.09 0.20
N TYR A 53 13.64 4.42 -0.80
CA TYR A 53 12.86 3.61 -1.74
C TYR A 53 12.82 2.17 -1.27
N GLY A 54 11.69 1.53 -1.45
CA GLY A 54 11.48 0.14 -1.05
C GLY A 54 10.46 -0.53 -1.92
N THR A 55 10.12 -1.74 -1.51
CA THR A 55 9.07 -2.51 -2.15
C THR A 55 8.20 -3.15 -1.08
N ASP A 56 7.03 -3.63 -1.48
CA ASP A 56 6.17 -4.37 -0.59
C ASP A 56 5.66 -5.67 -1.22
N SER A 57 4.95 -6.45 -0.41
CA SER A 57 4.18 -7.61 -0.87
C SER A 57 5.05 -8.74 -1.47
N PHE A 58 4.91 -9.03 -2.76
CA PHE A 58 5.47 -10.22 -3.40
C PHE A 58 6.98 -10.11 -3.64
N PRO A 59 7.68 -11.25 -3.85
CA PRO A 59 9.11 -11.24 -4.10
C PRO A 59 9.51 -10.36 -5.28
N MET A 60 10.54 -9.55 -5.08
CA MET A 60 11.17 -8.74 -6.13
C MET A 60 12.66 -9.04 -6.21
N THR A 61 13.17 -9.09 -7.44
CA THR A 61 14.60 -9.33 -7.68
C THR A 61 15.40 -8.07 -7.40
N VAL A 62 15.91 -7.94 -6.18
CA VAL A 62 16.90 -6.91 -5.83
C VAL A 62 18.30 -7.39 -6.22
N THR A 63 19.20 -6.46 -6.51
CA THR A 63 20.56 -6.76 -6.98
C THR A 63 21.63 -6.39 -5.94
N GLY A 64 22.87 -6.80 -6.20
CA GLY A 64 24.01 -6.56 -5.32
C GLY A 64 24.25 -7.69 -4.31
N THR A 65 25.43 -7.67 -3.70
CA THR A 65 25.87 -8.60 -2.65
C THR A 65 25.97 -7.91 -1.28
N GLY A 66 25.38 -6.71 -1.15
CA GLY A 66 25.47 -5.83 0.00
C GLY A 66 26.40 -4.61 -0.22
N PRO A 67 25.92 -3.35 -0.10
CA PRO A 67 24.52 -2.96 0.09
C PRO A 67 23.67 -3.34 -1.13
N TYR A 68 22.47 -3.87 -0.87
CA TYR A 68 21.51 -4.27 -1.91
C TYR A 68 20.89 -3.06 -2.58
N LYS A 69 20.54 -3.21 -3.85
CA LYS A 69 19.99 -2.16 -4.71
C LYS A 69 18.55 -2.43 -5.08
N GLU A 70 17.78 -1.36 -5.05
CA GLU A 70 16.37 -1.31 -5.42
C GLU A 70 16.22 -1.71 -6.90
N PRO A 71 15.28 -2.61 -7.22
CA PRO A 71 15.04 -3.04 -8.60
C PRO A 71 14.66 -1.86 -9.49
N VAL A 72 15.15 -1.81 -10.72
CA VAL A 72 14.86 -0.73 -11.69
C VAL A 72 15.54 0.60 -11.40
N LEU A 73 15.38 1.22 -10.23
CA LEU A 73 15.97 2.55 -9.99
C LEU A 73 17.47 2.49 -9.70
N GLY A 74 17.98 1.32 -9.26
CA GLY A 74 19.38 1.15 -8.90
C GLY A 74 19.81 1.95 -7.66
N THR A 75 18.85 2.57 -6.96
CA THR A 75 19.06 3.23 -5.68
C THR A 75 19.32 2.19 -4.60
N SER A 76 19.68 2.62 -3.40
CA SER A 76 19.83 1.65 -2.32
C SER A 76 18.47 1.08 -1.89
N TYR A 77 18.38 -0.23 -1.74
CA TYR A 77 17.15 -0.89 -1.31
C TYR A 77 16.84 -0.56 0.15
N GLY A 78 15.97 0.41 0.37
CA GLY A 78 15.78 1.07 1.65
C GLY A 78 14.76 0.40 2.57
N GLY A 79 13.79 -0.35 2.03
CA GLY A 79 12.79 -0.99 2.86
C GLY A 79 12.04 -2.13 2.17
N TYR A 80 11.48 -3.01 2.98
CA TYR A 80 10.54 -4.04 2.55
C TYR A 80 9.33 -4.08 3.48
N MET A 81 8.12 -3.90 2.96
CA MET A 81 6.87 -4.08 3.72
C MET A 81 6.17 -5.38 3.32
N GLY A 82 6.14 -6.37 4.20
CA GLY A 82 5.51 -7.65 3.89
C GLY A 82 4.15 -7.84 4.56
N MET A 83 3.24 -8.57 3.90
CA MET A 83 2.00 -9.04 4.53
C MET A 83 2.36 -10.03 5.64
N ALA A 84 2.18 -9.66 6.90
CA ALA A 84 2.37 -10.58 8.02
C ALA A 84 1.27 -11.65 8.06
N GLY A 85 0.08 -11.31 7.57
CA GLY A 85 -1.05 -12.20 7.43
C GLY A 85 -2.30 -11.44 6.99
N ASN A 86 -3.42 -12.16 6.98
CA ASN A 86 -4.73 -11.62 6.63
C ASN A 86 -5.85 -12.40 7.32
N TRP A 87 -7.03 -11.80 7.36
CA TRP A 87 -8.22 -12.37 7.99
C TRP A 87 -8.61 -13.73 7.37
N ALA A 88 -8.62 -13.87 6.04
CA ALA A 88 -9.12 -15.06 5.34
C ALA A 88 -8.22 -16.28 5.61
N ARG A 89 -6.90 -16.08 5.57
CA ARG A 89 -5.87 -17.06 5.94
C ARG A 89 -6.06 -17.52 7.38
N THR A 90 -6.29 -16.59 8.30
CA THR A 90 -6.40 -16.91 9.72
C THR A 90 -7.68 -17.67 10.05
N LEU A 91 -8.77 -17.35 9.34
CA LEU A 91 -10.04 -18.07 9.43
C LEU A 91 -10.07 -19.37 8.62
N GLY A 92 -8.97 -19.73 7.93
CA GLY A 92 -8.85 -20.99 7.21
C GLY A 92 -9.69 -21.06 5.93
N CYS A 93 -9.98 -19.93 5.30
CA CYS A 93 -10.72 -19.92 4.05
C CYS A 93 -9.95 -20.63 2.92
N SER A 94 -10.66 -21.28 1.99
CA SER A 94 -10.05 -21.97 0.86
C SER A 94 -9.51 -21.02 -0.22
N THR A 95 -10.06 -19.80 -0.28
CA THR A 95 -9.62 -18.71 -1.15
C THR A 95 -9.19 -17.52 -0.29
N GLY A 96 -8.35 -16.63 -0.84
CA GLY A 96 -7.72 -15.52 -0.09
C GLY A 96 -6.68 -15.94 0.94
N ASN A 97 -6.49 -17.25 1.16
CA ASN A 97 -5.47 -17.81 2.03
C ASN A 97 -4.08 -17.82 1.37
N PHE A 98 -3.58 -16.65 1.02
CA PHE A 98 -2.21 -16.43 0.56
C PHE A 98 -1.44 -15.57 1.57
N LEU A 99 -0.14 -15.43 1.34
CA LEU A 99 0.72 -14.56 2.12
C LEU A 99 1.66 -13.84 1.15
N ALA A 100 1.58 -12.52 1.08
CA ALA A 100 2.51 -11.69 0.32
C ALA A 100 3.71 -11.31 1.20
N TRP A 101 4.54 -12.32 1.51
CA TRP A 101 5.73 -12.20 2.33
C TRP A 101 6.91 -12.92 1.70
N THR A 102 8.09 -12.30 1.72
CA THR A 102 9.34 -12.92 1.27
C THR A 102 10.45 -12.77 2.33
N PRO A 103 10.97 -13.88 2.86
CA PRO A 103 12.14 -13.85 3.75
C PRO A 103 13.39 -13.27 3.07
N VAL A 104 13.49 -13.36 1.74
CA VAL A 104 14.66 -12.91 0.98
C VAL A 104 14.73 -11.39 0.97
N ASN A 105 13.67 -10.70 0.52
CA ASN A 105 13.67 -9.24 0.52
C ASN A 105 13.67 -8.65 1.93
N ALA A 106 13.00 -9.30 2.89
CA ALA A 106 13.12 -8.93 4.30
C ALA A 106 14.57 -9.02 4.80
N GLY A 107 15.27 -10.11 4.50
CA GLY A 107 16.68 -10.28 4.85
C GLY A 107 17.59 -9.22 4.22
N GLN A 108 17.37 -8.90 2.95
CA GLN A 108 18.14 -7.90 2.20
C GLN A 108 17.91 -6.47 2.71
N ALA A 109 16.65 -6.08 2.96
CA ALA A 109 16.33 -4.80 3.56
C ALA A 109 16.94 -4.69 4.97
N ASN A 110 16.84 -5.75 5.79
CA ASN A 110 17.44 -5.78 7.12
C ASN A 110 18.97 -5.74 7.10
N ALA A 111 19.62 -6.37 6.12
CA ALA A 111 21.06 -6.28 5.93
C ALA A 111 21.50 -4.85 5.60
N ASN A 112 20.77 -4.17 4.70
CA ASN A 112 20.97 -2.75 4.40
C ASN A 112 20.80 -1.87 5.64
N PHE A 113 19.74 -2.10 6.42
CA PHE A 113 19.49 -1.35 7.65
C PHE A 113 20.56 -1.56 8.72
N ARG A 114 20.89 -2.82 9.05
CA ARG A 114 21.79 -3.15 10.16
C ARG A 114 23.26 -2.98 9.85
N THR A 115 23.69 -3.39 8.66
CA THR A 115 25.12 -3.52 8.32
C THR A 115 25.64 -2.27 7.62
N TYR A 116 24.82 -1.72 6.73
CA TYR A 116 25.21 -0.59 5.88
C TYR A 116 24.61 0.73 6.34
N HIS A 117 23.75 0.70 7.36
CA HIS A 117 23.02 1.87 7.86
C HIS A 117 22.32 2.60 6.72
N VAL A 118 21.47 1.88 5.98
CA VAL A 118 20.67 2.43 4.89
C VAL A 118 19.20 2.08 5.07
N GLY A 119 18.34 3.07 4.90
CA GLY A 119 16.89 2.90 4.88
C GLY A 119 16.32 2.52 6.25
N VAL A 120 15.26 1.70 6.23
CA VAL A 120 14.38 1.42 7.36
C VAL A 120 14.25 -0.06 7.70
N GLY A 121 14.78 -0.94 6.83
CA GLY A 121 14.70 -2.38 6.99
C GLY A 121 13.31 -2.95 6.71
N THR A 122 12.95 -4.02 7.41
CA THR A 122 11.65 -4.67 7.24
C THR A 122 10.56 -4.05 8.10
N GLY A 123 9.40 -3.78 7.49
CA GLY A 123 8.13 -3.55 8.15
C GLY A 123 7.06 -4.53 7.70
N VAL A 124 5.85 -4.35 8.22
CA VAL A 124 4.75 -5.31 8.06
C VAL A 124 3.41 -4.61 7.94
N TYR A 125 2.52 -5.22 7.17
CA TYR A 125 1.11 -4.89 7.15
C TYR A 125 0.24 -6.12 7.45
N TRP A 126 -0.97 -5.87 7.93
CA TRP A 126 -2.00 -6.89 8.14
C TRP A 126 -3.20 -6.56 7.26
N TYR A 127 -3.55 -7.47 6.35
CA TYR A 127 -4.70 -7.29 5.46
C TYR A 127 -6.00 -7.51 6.23
N MET A 128 -6.67 -6.40 6.55
CA MET A 128 -7.78 -6.38 7.48
C MET A 128 -9.06 -6.92 6.86
N GLY A 129 -9.83 -7.63 7.67
CA GLY A 129 -11.25 -7.90 7.43
C GLY A 129 -12.09 -6.81 8.09
N GLY A 130 -13.04 -6.25 7.35
CA GLY A 130 -14.09 -5.42 7.90
C GLY A 130 -15.06 -6.23 8.78
N PRO A 131 -16.06 -5.58 9.37
CA PRO A 131 -17.05 -6.23 10.24
C PRO A 131 -17.84 -7.34 9.54
N GLY A 132 -18.05 -7.22 8.23
CA GLY A 132 -18.87 -8.16 7.46
C GLY A 132 -18.26 -9.54 7.25
N VAL A 133 -16.99 -9.73 7.61
CA VAL A 133 -16.31 -11.04 7.66
C VAL A 133 -15.95 -11.46 9.08
N ASP A 134 -16.49 -10.79 10.12
CA ASP A 134 -16.40 -11.29 11.49
C ASP A 134 -17.30 -12.55 11.64
N PRO A 135 -16.77 -13.70 12.07
CA PRO A 135 -17.57 -14.88 12.43
C PRO A 135 -18.70 -14.62 13.45
N HIS A 136 -18.60 -13.54 14.22
CA HIS A 136 -19.47 -13.15 15.33
C HIS A 136 -20.32 -11.91 15.03
N TRP A 137 -20.40 -11.49 13.76
CA TRP A 137 -21.14 -10.30 13.34
C TRP A 137 -22.51 -10.19 14.03
N ASN A 138 -22.70 -9.09 14.77
CA ASN A 138 -23.98 -8.73 15.36
C ASN A 138 -24.37 -7.26 15.13
N GLY A 139 -23.52 -6.51 14.40
CA GLY A 139 -23.80 -5.12 14.01
C GLY A 139 -23.62 -4.10 15.11
N THR A 140 -22.96 -4.46 16.22
CA THR A 140 -22.69 -3.56 17.32
C THR A 140 -21.25 -3.04 17.29
N THR A 141 -21.04 -1.83 17.82
CA THR A 141 -19.70 -1.26 17.98
C THR A 141 -18.84 -2.10 18.94
N THR A 142 -19.43 -2.71 19.97
CA THR A 142 -18.68 -3.53 20.93
C THR A 142 -18.07 -4.75 20.26
N GLU A 143 -18.85 -5.45 19.44
CA GLU A 143 -18.38 -6.61 18.67
C GLU A 143 -17.32 -6.20 17.64
N ALA A 144 -17.59 -5.18 16.83
CA ALA A 144 -16.61 -4.66 15.88
C ALA A 144 -15.27 -4.25 16.54
N PHE A 145 -15.33 -3.67 17.75
CA PHE A 145 -14.11 -3.34 18.49
C PHE A 145 -13.32 -4.60 18.86
N GLN A 146 -14.00 -5.65 19.32
CA GLN A 146 -13.33 -6.93 19.60
C GLN A 146 -12.77 -7.55 18.32
N TRP A 147 -13.46 -7.44 17.18
CA TRP A 147 -12.94 -7.91 15.90
C TRP A 147 -11.58 -7.31 15.56
N GLY A 148 -11.47 -5.98 15.69
CA GLY A 148 -10.22 -5.26 15.50
C GLY A 148 -9.11 -5.77 16.43
N LYS A 149 -9.43 -5.98 17.72
CA LYS A 149 -8.47 -6.52 18.70
C LYS A 149 -8.00 -7.93 18.33
N VAL A 150 -8.92 -8.79 17.89
CA VAL A 150 -8.60 -10.16 17.45
C VAL A 150 -7.60 -10.11 16.29
N GLN A 151 -7.86 -9.28 15.28
CA GLN A 151 -6.95 -9.12 14.14
C GLN A 151 -5.58 -8.57 14.54
N ALA A 152 -5.52 -7.58 15.45
CA ALA A 152 -4.25 -7.08 15.98
C ALA A 152 -3.49 -8.17 16.75
N SER A 153 -4.19 -9.02 17.50
CA SER A 153 -3.56 -10.15 18.19
C SER A 153 -2.92 -11.14 17.21
N TRP A 154 -3.58 -11.41 16.08
CA TRP A 154 -3.04 -12.26 15.01
C TRP A 154 -1.84 -11.61 14.32
N ALA A 155 -1.90 -10.31 14.03
CA ALA A 155 -0.78 -9.56 13.49
C ALA A 155 0.44 -9.64 14.41
N LEU A 156 0.26 -9.40 15.71
CA LEU A 156 1.35 -9.50 16.70
C LEU A 156 1.90 -10.92 16.83
N ALA A 157 1.04 -11.94 16.77
CA ALA A 157 1.47 -13.33 16.77
C ALA A 157 2.29 -13.67 15.52
N ALA A 158 1.86 -13.19 14.34
CA ALA A 158 2.53 -13.45 13.07
C ALA A 158 3.94 -12.83 12.98
N ILE A 159 4.17 -11.71 13.66
CA ILE A 159 5.47 -11.02 13.67
C ILE A 159 6.38 -11.45 14.83
N LYS A 160 5.86 -12.21 15.79
CA LYS A 160 6.63 -12.71 16.94
C LYS A 160 7.85 -13.50 16.46
N GLY A 161 9.02 -13.17 17.00
CA GLY A 161 10.29 -13.82 16.65
C GLY A 161 10.91 -13.39 15.31
N LYS A 162 10.25 -12.51 14.54
CA LYS A 162 10.84 -11.88 13.35
C LYS A 162 11.58 -10.62 13.74
N TYR A 163 12.61 -10.27 12.97
CA TYR A 163 13.25 -8.97 13.09
C TYR A 163 12.55 -7.94 12.19
N ILE A 164 11.71 -7.12 12.82
CA ILE A 164 10.94 -6.04 12.18
C ILE A 164 11.42 -4.71 12.79
N PRO A 165 12.44 -4.06 12.20
CA PRO A 165 12.97 -2.79 12.70
C PRO A 165 12.05 -1.59 12.44
N TYR A 166 11.19 -1.66 11.42
CA TYR A 166 10.26 -0.57 11.12
C TYR A 166 9.25 -0.39 12.26
N PRO A 167 9.01 0.85 12.75
CA PRO A 167 8.26 1.07 13.99
C PRO A 167 6.74 1.06 13.84
N VAL A 168 6.23 1.03 12.61
CA VAL A 168 4.79 1.08 12.32
C VAL A 168 4.31 -0.28 11.82
N VAL A 169 3.19 -0.75 12.36
CA VAL A 169 2.41 -1.87 11.77
C VAL A 169 1.21 -1.27 11.06
N TRP A 170 1.06 -1.61 9.79
CA TRP A 170 -0.01 -1.08 8.94
C TRP A 170 -1.26 -1.97 9.01
N ALA A 171 -2.39 -1.36 9.31
CA ALA A 171 -3.70 -1.91 8.99
C ALA A 171 -3.95 -1.64 7.51
N ASP A 172 -3.92 -2.68 6.69
CA ASP A 172 -4.21 -2.60 5.26
C ASP A 172 -5.73 -2.72 5.07
N ILE A 173 -6.33 -1.58 4.68
CA ILE A 173 -7.77 -1.38 4.53
C ILE A 173 -8.02 -0.85 3.12
N GLU A 174 -8.34 -1.76 2.20
CA GLU A 174 -8.48 -1.42 0.79
C GLU A 174 -9.63 -2.16 0.10
N LEU A 175 -9.90 -1.73 -1.14
CA LEU A 175 -10.79 -2.38 -2.08
C LEU A 175 -10.12 -2.45 -3.47
N PRO A 176 -10.35 -3.51 -4.25
CA PRO A 176 -11.10 -4.71 -3.89
C PRO A 176 -10.39 -5.50 -2.77
N GLY A 177 -11.19 -6.16 -1.94
CA GLY A 177 -10.71 -7.05 -0.90
C GLY A 177 -10.26 -8.42 -1.42
N ILE A 178 -9.98 -9.33 -0.49
CA ILE A 178 -9.55 -10.70 -0.82
C ILE A 178 -10.73 -11.67 -0.85
N ALA A 179 -10.71 -12.61 -1.80
CA ALA A 179 -11.67 -13.70 -1.84
C ALA A 179 -11.71 -14.47 -0.50
N PRO A 180 -12.85 -15.04 -0.09
CA PRO A 180 -14.11 -15.11 -0.83
C PRO A 180 -14.98 -13.86 -0.73
N ALA A 181 -14.66 -12.88 0.11
CA ALA A 181 -15.41 -11.64 0.28
C ALA A 181 -14.76 -10.48 -0.51
N PRO A 182 -15.25 -10.11 -1.72
CA PRO A 182 -14.53 -9.19 -2.60
C PRO A 182 -14.35 -7.76 -2.09
N ASP A 183 -14.96 -7.40 -0.96
CA ASP A 183 -14.76 -6.12 -0.26
C ASP A 183 -14.19 -6.30 1.15
N SER A 184 -13.68 -7.51 1.46
CA SER A 184 -13.20 -7.92 2.78
C SER A 184 -14.19 -7.67 3.92
N GLY A 185 -15.49 -7.51 3.65
CA GLY A 185 -16.48 -7.23 4.68
C GLY A 185 -16.63 -5.76 5.07
N TRP A 186 -16.01 -4.82 4.34
CA TRP A 186 -16.11 -3.39 4.62
C TRP A 186 -17.43 -2.79 4.16
N ASN A 187 -17.98 -3.24 3.03
CA ASN A 187 -19.23 -2.71 2.48
C ASN A 187 -20.39 -3.71 2.54
N SER A 188 -20.12 -4.96 2.89
CA SER A 188 -21.11 -6.04 2.86
C SER A 188 -20.90 -7.00 4.03
N VAL A 189 -21.98 -7.56 4.57
CA VAL A 189 -21.91 -8.67 5.52
C VAL A 189 -22.14 -9.97 4.77
N TYR A 190 -21.29 -10.97 5.01
CA TYR A 190 -21.37 -12.26 4.35
C TYR A 190 -22.09 -13.29 5.22
N THR A 191 -22.64 -14.34 4.59
CA THR A 191 -23.30 -15.44 5.31
C THR A 191 -22.34 -16.23 6.20
N SER A 192 -21.05 -16.19 5.86
CA SER A 192 -19.92 -16.60 6.70
C SER A 192 -18.67 -15.91 6.19
N PRO A 193 -17.60 -15.78 7.00
CA PRO A 193 -16.34 -15.16 6.56
C PRO A 193 -15.75 -15.82 5.30
N CYS A 194 -15.88 -17.15 5.19
CA CYS A 194 -15.37 -17.91 4.05
C CYS A 194 -16.40 -18.12 2.92
N SER A 195 -17.43 -17.28 2.85
CA SER A 195 -18.45 -17.28 1.80
C SER A 195 -18.38 -16.01 0.97
N GLY A 196 -18.64 -16.13 -0.34
CA GLY A 196 -18.85 -14.96 -1.21
C GLY A 196 -20.30 -14.50 -1.27
N VAL A 197 -21.20 -15.15 -0.52
CA VAL A 197 -22.63 -14.84 -0.48
C VAL A 197 -22.90 -13.76 0.54
N LYS A 198 -23.46 -12.63 0.09
CA LYS A 198 -23.82 -11.49 0.93
C LYS A 198 -25.14 -11.75 1.65
N LYS A 199 -25.15 -11.53 2.96
CA LYS A 199 -26.34 -11.43 3.82
C LYS A 199 -26.85 -10.00 3.89
N GLN A 200 -25.95 -9.01 3.82
CA GLN A 200 -26.25 -7.57 3.85
C GLN A 200 -25.32 -6.85 2.88
N PHE A 201 -25.80 -5.77 2.24
CA PHE A 201 -25.07 -5.02 1.21
C PHE A 201 -24.60 -3.64 1.70
N TYR A 202 -24.48 -3.48 3.01
CA TYR A 202 -24.05 -2.25 3.65
C TYR A 202 -23.44 -2.58 5.01
N VAL A 203 -22.46 -1.79 5.46
CA VAL A 203 -22.00 -1.74 6.85
C VAL A 203 -21.96 -0.25 7.23
N PRO A 204 -22.47 0.16 8.41
CA PRO A 204 -22.36 1.54 8.83
C PRO A 204 -20.90 1.94 9.10
N ALA A 205 -20.47 3.09 8.58
CA ALA A 205 -19.10 3.61 8.75
C ALA A 205 -18.63 3.70 10.22
N VAL A 206 -19.54 3.88 11.18
CA VAL A 206 -19.21 3.84 12.61
C VAL A 206 -18.73 2.45 13.06
N ILE A 207 -19.30 1.40 12.50
CA ILE A 207 -18.94 0.00 12.79
C ILE A 207 -17.59 -0.32 12.15
N ASP A 208 -17.38 0.05 10.88
CA ASP A 208 -16.07 -0.08 10.21
C ASP A 208 -14.97 0.64 10.99
N ARG A 209 -15.23 1.89 11.38
CA ARG A 209 -14.27 2.68 12.16
C ARG A 209 -13.97 2.03 13.50
N THR A 210 -14.95 1.37 14.10
CA THR A 210 -14.76 0.72 15.39
C THR A 210 -13.84 -0.51 15.29
N VAL A 211 -13.82 -1.22 14.15
CA VAL A 211 -12.82 -2.28 13.89
C VAL A 211 -11.41 -1.71 13.86
N PHE A 212 -11.18 -0.62 13.12
CA PHE A 212 -9.87 0.02 13.11
C PHE A 212 -9.46 0.50 14.52
N ASN A 213 -10.37 1.12 15.27
CA ASN A 213 -10.10 1.57 16.62
C ASN A 213 -9.69 0.41 17.56
N GLY A 214 -10.35 -0.74 17.44
CA GLY A 214 -10.02 -1.96 18.20
C GLY A 214 -8.62 -2.49 17.85
N PHE A 215 -8.30 -2.53 16.56
CA PHE A 215 -6.97 -2.93 16.08
C PHE A 215 -5.88 -2.00 16.62
N ALA A 216 -6.05 -0.70 16.42
CA ALA A 216 -5.13 0.34 16.89
C ALA A 216 -4.90 0.29 18.40
N ASN A 217 -5.98 0.17 19.17
CA ASN A 217 -5.91 0.13 20.63
C ASN A 217 -5.17 -1.11 21.13
N TYR A 218 -5.47 -2.29 20.60
CA TYR A 218 -4.80 -3.52 21.01
C TYR A 218 -3.32 -3.51 20.64
N LEU A 219 -3.00 -3.16 19.39
CA LEU A 219 -1.64 -3.14 18.88
C LEU A 219 -0.74 -2.26 19.76
N THR A 220 -1.17 -1.04 20.05
CA THR A 220 -0.37 -0.05 20.79
C THR A 220 -0.29 -0.36 22.29
N SER A 221 -1.29 -1.04 22.87
CA SER A 221 -1.26 -1.45 24.29
C SER A 221 -0.51 -2.75 24.54
N HIS A 222 -0.31 -3.60 23.53
CA HIS A 222 0.32 -4.92 23.66
C HIS A 222 1.66 -5.05 22.92
N SER A 223 2.19 -3.94 22.38
CA SER A 223 3.45 -3.94 21.67
C SER A 223 4.14 -2.58 21.72
N LYS A 224 5.37 -2.53 21.21
CA LYS A 224 6.13 -1.29 21.01
C LYS A 224 5.80 -0.56 19.70
N TYR A 225 4.98 -1.16 18.84
CA TYR A 225 4.72 -0.64 17.50
C TYR A 225 3.68 0.48 17.55
N LYS A 226 3.87 1.46 16.66
CA LYS A 226 2.86 2.46 16.33
C LYS A 226 1.88 1.86 15.32
N VAL A 227 0.67 2.41 15.25
CA VAL A 227 -0.34 2.02 14.26
C VAL A 227 -0.30 2.96 13.06
N GLY A 228 -0.37 2.39 11.86
CA GLY A 228 -0.64 3.12 10.63
C GLY A 228 -1.76 2.47 9.83
N VAL A 229 -2.25 3.17 8.82
CA VAL A 229 -3.23 2.66 7.86
C VAL A 229 -2.69 2.78 6.45
N TYR A 230 -2.88 1.72 5.67
CA TYR A 230 -2.69 1.72 4.23
C TYR A 230 -4.04 1.75 3.53
N SER A 231 -4.25 2.72 2.63
CA SER A 231 -5.48 2.88 1.83
C SER A 231 -5.29 3.91 0.70
N SER A 232 -6.38 4.29 0.03
CA SER A 232 -6.40 5.41 -0.93
C SER A 232 -7.55 6.39 -0.67
N PRO A 233 -7.41 7.65 -1.11
CA PRO A 233 -8.49 8.65 -1.03
C PRO A 233 -9.75 8.29 -1.82
N LEU A 234 -9.66 7.40 -2.82
CA LEU A 234 -10.84 6.94 -3.56
C LEU A 234 -11.61 5.86 -2.80
N ILE A 235 -10.91 4.96 -2.12
CA ILE A 235 -11.53 3.86 -1.38
C ILE A 235 -12.00 4.30 0.01
N TRP A 236 -11.21 5.13 0.68
CA TRP A 236 -11.44 5.50 2.08
C TRP A 236 -12.85 6.03 2.36
N PRO A 237 -13.41 6.96 1.55
CA PRO A 237 -14.77 7.44 1.77
C PRO A 237 -15.86 6.41 1.49
N SER A 238 -15.58 5.39 0.67
CA SER A 238 -16.54 4.32 0.41
C SER A 238 -16.77 3.42 1.64
N ILE A 239 -15.76 3.31 2.51
CA ILE A 239 -15.81 2.52 3.75
C ILE A 239 -16.22 3.41 4.94
N PHE A 240 -15.54 4.55 5.13
CA PHE A 240 -15.70 5.37 6.34
C PHE A 240 -16.55 6.64 6.15
N GLY A 241 -17.08 6.88 4.94
CA GLY A 241 -17.77 8.12 4.59
C GLY A 241 -16.84 9.33 4.51
N ASN A 242 -17.41 10.54 4.47
CA ASN A 242 -16.65 11.81 4.39
C ASN A 242 -16.55 12.56 5.72
N GLY A 243 -17.00 11.94 6.82
CA GLY A 243 -17.19 12.59 8.10
C GLY A 243 -16.12 12.23 9.14
N THR A 244 -16.51 12.39 10.41
CA THR A 244 -15.66 12.10 11.57
C THR A 244 -15.10 10.67 11.58
N TYR A 245 -15.84 9.70 11.04
CA TYR A 245 -15.39 8.30 10.96
C TYR A 245 -14.24 8.06 9.97
N ALA A 246 -14.08 8.92 8.96
CA ALA A 246 -12.94 8.88 8.05
C ALA A 246 -11.73 9.66 8.59
N SER A 247 -11.91 10.53 9.58
CA SER A 247 -10.82 11.37 10.10
C SER A 247 -9.91 10.60 11.07
N LEU A 248 -8.62 10.51 10.73
CA LEU A 248 -7.55 9.84 11.47
C LEU A 248 -6.38 10.81 11.74
N PRO A 249 -6.60 11.92 12.48
CA PRO A 249 -5.61 12.98 12.60
C PRO A 249 -4.31 12.57 13.32
N ASN A 250 -4.34 11.44 14.05
CA ASN A 250 -3.21 10.93 14.84
C ASN A 250 -2.80 9.50 14.45
N THR A 251 -2.80 9.20 13.16
CA THR A 251 -2.48 7.86 12.64
C THR A 251 -1.61 8.00 11.42
N TYR A 252 -0.52 7.21 11.38
CA TYR A 252 0.37 7.19 10.22
C TYR A 252 -0.38 6.72 8.98
N GLU A 253 -0.13 7.35 7.84
CA GLU A 253 -0.72 7.00 6.55
C GLU A 253 0.34 6.51 5.57
N TRP A 254 -0.02 5.40 4.91
CA TRP A 254 0.60 4.88 3.71
C TRP A 254 -0.44 4.95 2.60
N THR A 255 -0.28 5.88 1.67
CA THR A 255 -1.23 6.01 0.53
C THR A 255 -0.73 5.24 -0.68
N TYR A 256 -1.63 4.77 -1.54
CA TYR A 256 -1.30 4.29 -2.89
C TYR A 256 -1.87 5.19 -3.99
N SER A 257 -2.01 6.50 -3.72
CA SER A 257 -2.63 7.42 -4.69
C SER A 257 -1.89 8.75 -4.82
N PRO A 258 -1.80 9.30 -6.05
CA PRO A 258 -1.93 8.59 -7.31
C PRO A 258 -0.76 7.61 -7.47
N GLU A 259 -0.95 6.52 -8.19
CA GLU A 259 0.13 5.60 -8.55
C GLU A 259 0.34 5.63 -10.07
N THR A 260 1.47 5.11 -10.52
CA THR A 260 1.81 5.05 -11.95
C THR A 260 2.39 3.71 -12.33
N ALA A 261 2.13 3.25 -13.55
CA ALA A 261 2.85 2.10 -14.13
C ALA A 261 4.28 2.49 -14.59
N SER A 262 4.58 3.79 -14.69
CA SER A 262 5.83 4.30 -15.24
C SER A 262 6.92 4.41 -14.20
N LEU A 263 7.84 3.44 -14.18
CA LEU A 263 8.97 3.42 -13.23
C LEU A 263 10.01 4.51 -13.49
N SER A 264 10.02 5.10 -14.69
CA SER A 264 10.87 6.27 -14.98
C SER A 264 10.40 7.55 -14.26
N ALA A 265 9.16 7.57 -13.77
CA ALA A 265 8.58 8.70 -13.05
C ALA A 265 8.74 8.60 -11.52
N ALA A 266 9.62 7.71 -11.03
CA ALA A 266 9.82 7.49 -9.60
C ALA A 266 9.92 8.80 -8.82
N PRO A 267 9.23 8.91 -7.67
CA PRO A 267 8.96 10.19 -7.05
C PRO A 267 10.19 10.84 -6.44
N ASN A 268 10.17 12.17 -6.32
CA ASN A 268 11.09 12.94 -5.47
C ASN A 268 10.27 13.64 -4.40
N GLY A 269 10.37 13.16 -3.16
CA GLY A 269 9.38 13.43 -2.13
C GLY A 269 7.97 13.05 -2.59
N TRP A 270 6.95 13.80 -2.17
CA TRP A 270 5.55 13.42 -2.42
C TRP A 270 5.06 13.62 -3.85
N CYS A 271 5.92 13.78 -4.86
CA CYS A 271 5.50 13.98 -6.26
C CYS A 271 6.28 13.13 -7.26
N LEU A 272 5.57 12.59 -8.25
CA LEU A 272 6.15 11.83 -9.36
C LEU A 272 7.00 12.77 -10.24
N ARG A 273 8.23 12.35 -10.56
CA ARG A 273 9.15 13.16 -11.38
C ARG A 273 8.60 13.38 -12.78
N GLY A 274 8.75 14.61 -13.29
CA GLY A 274 8.31 14.97 -14.65
C GLY A 274 6.78 15.08 -14.79
N THR A 275 6.04 15.12 -13.69
CA THR A 275 4.58 15.26 -13.69
C THR A 275 4.12 16.29 -12.65
N SER A 276 2.83 16.62 -12.63
CA SER A 276 2.16 17.37 -11.56
C SER A 276 1.46 16.46 -10.53
N SER A 277 1.64 15.14 -10.63
CA SER A 277 0.96 14.16 -9.76
C SER A 277 1.71 13.98 -8.45
N CYS A 278 1.02 14.19 -7.33
CA CYS A 278 1.56 14.11 -5.99
C CYS A 278 0.70 13.25 -5.08
N ALA A 279 1.31 12.57 -4.11
CA ALA A 279 0.67 11.73 -3.12
C ALA A 279 -0.52 12.44 -2.47
N THR A 280 -1.67 11.76 -2.44
CA THR A 280 -2.91 12.22 -1.85
C THR A 280 -3.25 11.34 -0.64
N PHE A 281 -3.58 11.99 0.47
CA PHE A 281 -3.84 11.36 1.77
C PHE A 281 -5.34 11.33 2.06
N PHE A 282 -5.78 10.43 2.92
CA PHE A 282 -7.20 10.03 3.00
C PHE A 282 -7.83 10.20 4.39
N GLY A 283 -7.06 10.03 5.47
CA GLY A 283 -7.51 10.16 6.85
C GLY A 283 -7.37 11.58 7.40
N GLY A 284 -7.23 12.58 6.53
CA GLY A 284 -7.06 13.98 6.90
C GLY A 284 -5.61 14.39 7.12
N GLN A 285 -4.64 13.54 6.74
CA GLN A 285 -3.24 13.93 6.67
C GLN A 285 -2.96 14.75 5.40
N SER A 286 -1.80 15.40 5.37
CA SER A 286 -1.26 16.09 4.21
C SER A 286 0.23 15.80 4.12
N SER A 287 0.85 16.15 2.99
CA SER A 287 2.29 15.97 2.78
C SER A 287 3.18 16.70 3.81
N SER A 288 2.65 17.69 4.56
CA SER A 288 3.35 18.37 5.65
C SER A 288 3.11 17.76 7.03
N SER A 289 2.18 16.79 7.15
CA SER A 289 1.91 16.14 8.42
C SER A 289 3.03 15.19 8.83
N LYS A 290 3.32 15.13 10.13
CA LYS A 290 4.22 14.12 10.71
C LYS A 290 3.69 12.68 10.57
N TYR A 291 2.41 12.52 10.23
CA TYR A 291 1.80 11.21 10.03
C TYR A 291 1.73 10.79 8.56
N ALA A 292 2.04 11.67 7.61
CA ALA A 292 2.24 11.28 6.22
C ALA A 292 3.61 10.61 6.08
N LEU A 293 3.63 9.28 5.99
CA LEU A 293 4.87 8.50 6.20
C LEU A 293 5.30 7.69 4.98
N MET A 294 4.36 7.19 4.18
CA MET A 294 4.70 6.29 3.09
C MET A 294 3.76 6.47 1.89
N TRP A 295 4.28 6.20 0.69
CA TRP A 295 3.51 6.20 -0.55
C TRP A 295 3.94 5.06 -1.44
N GLN A 296 3.00 4.19 -1.78
CA GLN A 296 3.15 3.23 -2.86
C GLN A 296 2.87 3.96 -4.17
N TRP A 297 3.93 4.27 -4.90
CA TRP A 297 3.85 5.14 -6.07
C TRP A 297 3.73 4.34 -7.39
N SER A 298 3.93 3.03 -7.34
CA SER A 298 3.74 2.11 -8.48
C SER A 298 3.35 0.71 -8.04
N GLY A 299 2.53 0.01 -8.83
CA GLY A 299 2.15 -1.39 -8.61
C GLY A 299 0.84 -1.60 -7.85
N GLY A 300 0.48 -0.62 -7.01
CA GLY A 300 -0.75 -0.59 -6.21
C GLY A 300 -2.05 -0.49 -6.98
N GLY A 301 -3.16 -0.52 -6.24
CA GLY A 301 -4.50 -0.06 -6.69
C GLY A 301 -5.03 -0.63 -8.01
N GLY A 302 -4.43 -1.71 -8.52
CA GLY A 302 -4.73 -2.32 -9.81
C GLY A 302 -3.84 -1.84 -10.97
N VAL A 303 -2.98 -0.85 -10.76
CA VAL A 303 -2.01 -0.34 -11.75
C VAL A 303 -0.78 -1.23 -11.79
N ARG A 304 -0.61 -1.95 -12.90
CA ARG A 304 0.48 -2.93 -13.05
C ARG A 304 1.71 -2.34 -13.72
N ASN A 305 2.87 -2.69 -13.21
CA ASN A 305 4.15 -2.59 -13.91
C ASN A 305 4.79 -4.01 -14.03
N PRO A 306 5.90 -4.19 -14.78
CA PRO A 306 6.48 -5.51 -15.00
C PRO A 306 7.19 -6.17 -13.81
N TYR A 307 7.31 -5.49 -12.67
CA TYR A 307 8.20 -5.90 -11.58
C TYR A 307 7.46 -6.20 -10.27
N GLY A 308 6.63 -5.28 -9.78
CA GLY A 308 5.99 -5.39 -8.47
C GLY A 308 5.66 -4.02 -7.88
N ASP A 309 5.50 -3.97 -6.57
CA ASP A 309 5.02 -2.77 -5.88
C ASP A 309 6.21 -1.96 -5.33
N PHE A 310 6.17 -0.65 -5.57
CA PHE A 310 7.27 0.25 -5.22
C PHE A 310 6.79 1.34 -4.29
N ASP A 311 7.60 1.55 -3.26
CA ASP A 311 7.32 2.46 -2.18
C ASP A 311 8.35 3.56 -2.07
N GLN A 312 7.89 4.65 -1.48
CA GLN A 312 8.74 5.70 -0.95
C GLN A 312 8.36 5.97 0.51
N ILE A 313 9.37 6.00 1.39
CA ILE A 313 9.21 6.07 2.84
C ILE A 313 9.91 7.33 3.34
N ASP A 314 9.18 8.24 3.99
CA ASP A 314 9.75 9.43 4.62
C ASP A 314 10.42 9.06 5.95
N VAL A 315 11.74 8.87 5.90
CA VAL A 315 12.54 8.38 7.02
C VAL A 315 12.59 9.41 8.16
N ALA A 316 12.41 10.70 7.85
CA ALA A 316 12.45 11.76 8.84
C ALA A 316 11.22 11.76 9.79
N ARG A 317 10.14 11.06 9.44
CA ARG A 317 8.85 11.07 10.16
C ARG A 317 8.56 9.79 10.95
N MET A 318 9.52 8.87 11.01
CA MET A 318 9.36 7.61 11.76
C MET A 318 9.43 7.79 13.29
N GLY A 319 9.99 8.91 13.75
CA GLY A 319 10.22 9.27 15.17
C GLY A 319 8.95 9.58 15.95
#